data_AF-A0A9E3QE89-F1
#
_entry.id   AF-A0A9E3QE89-F1
#
_cell.length_a   1.000
_cell.length_b   1.000
_cell.length_c   1.000
_cell.angle_alpha   90.00
_cell.angle_beta   90.00
_cell.angle_gamma   90.00
#
_symmetry.space_group_name_H-M   'P 1'
#
loop_
_entity.id
_entity.type
_entity.pdbx_description
1 polymer ?
#
loop_
_entity_poly.entity_id
_entity_poly.type
_entity_poly.pdbx_seq_one_letter_code
_entity_poly.pdbx_strand_id
1 'polypeptide(L)'
;AWRRAIQPERATDLEGRDVSELLRAWDRRTIDGFRRLGAWIGYAEEHGIVLDFGDRLSRFGPEDHLVLCLAGWVEYPYSQTNYAAATAGVKLRPPVLERLRDDGTWEPIAEDPGYPAGLPRLTTLDLTGQLHGPHCVLRLRTNMECYWDQAFVAVAEPDAGVRTTRLAVSRASLGYRGYIREVSPDGRLPLLYDYDHADPAPLARLAGHLTRYGDVAPLLTADDDQLCVLGPGDEIRLEFDARPVPPLPEGWTRAYVLRAIGYCKDADPFTAASETIGPLPWRRMGPYPFGPEGHRPEDPAYRAYLRTYQTRIVDRLSAD
;
A
#
# COMPACT_ATOMS: atom_id res chain seq x y z
N ALA A 1 14.05 -1.91 -13.09
CA ALA A 1 13.48 -3.06 -13.82
C ALA A 1 14.40 -4.26 -13.58
N TRP A 2 13.89 -5.48 -13.71
CA TRP A 2 14.69 -6.71 -13.62
C TRP A 2 14.32 -7.64 -14.77
N ARG A 3 15.29 -8.41 -15.27
CA ARG A 3 15.03 -9.55 -16.18
C ARG A 3 15.25 -10.88 -15.50
N ARG A 4 15.94 -10.87 -14.36
CA ARG A 4 16.31 -12.06 -13.61
C ARG A 4 15.65 -12.04 -12.24
N ALA A 5 14.89 -13.09 -11.96
CA ALA A 5 14.37 -13.41 -10.65
C ALA A 5 15.07 -14.67 -10.14
N ILE A 6 15.40 -14.68 -8.86
CA ILE A 6 16.03 -15.79 -8.16
C ILE A 6 15.04 -16.26 -7.12
N GLN A 7 14.51 -17.46 -7.35
CA GLN A 7 13.59 -18.10 -6.43
C GLN A 7 14.38 -18.72 -5.27
N PRO A 8 13.82 -18.77 -4.05
CA PRO A 8 14.37 -19.62 -3.00
C PRO A 8 14.44 -21.08 -3.49
N GLU A 9 15.41 -21.85 -3.00
CA GLU A 9 15.44 -23.30 -3.20
C GLU A 9 14.31 -23.97 -2.41
N ARG A 10 14.09 -23.45 -1.21
CA ARG A 10 13.08 -23.92 -0.27
C ARG A 10 12.53 -22.75 0.52
N ALA A 11 11.24 -22.80 0.83
CA ALA A 11 10.63 -21.90 1.79
C ALA A 11 9.83 -22.68 2.83
N THR A 12 9.87 -22.24 4.08
CA THR A 12 9.03 -22.75 5.17
C THR A 12 8.31 -21.64 5.89
N ASP A 13 7.23 -21.96 6.59
CA ASP A 13 6.75 -21.08 7.66
C ASP A 13 7.63 -21.18 8.92
N LEU A 14 7.27 -20.46 9.98
CA LEU A 14 8.02 -20.49 11.25
C LEU A 14 7.84 -21.81 12.04
N GLU A 15 6.87 -22.64 11.67
CA GLU A 15 6.69 -23.99 12.24
C GLU A 15 7.47 -25.06 11.45
N GLY A 16 8.13 -24.68 10.36
CA GLY A 16 8.93 -25.57 9.51
C GLY A 16 8.13 -26.31 8.44
N ARG A 17 6.85 -25.97 8.24
CA ARG A 17 6.04 -26.54 7.14
C ARG A 17 6.51 -25.97 5.81
N ASP A 18 6.61 -26.82 4.79
CA ASP A 18 7.04 -26.38 3.46
C ASP A 18 5.94 -25.56 2.77
N VAL A 19 6.31 -24.35 2.34
CA VAL A 19 5.42 -23.41 1.64
C VAL A 19 6.01 -22.99 0.29
N SER A 20 7.01 -23.71 -0.21
CA SER A 20 7.75 -23.35 -1.43
C SER A 20 6.83 -23.22 -2.64
N GLU A 21 5.86 -24.12 -2.79
CA GLU A 21 4.86 -24.08 -3.86
C GLU A 21 3.91 -22.89 -3.75
N LEU A 22 3.51 -22.50 -2.53
CA LEU A 22 2.63 -21.36 -2.30
C LEU A 22 3.31 -20.02 -2.62
N LEU A 23 4.64 -19.94 -2.54
CA LEU A 23 5.39 -18.71 -2.80
C LEU A 23 5.94 -18.58 -4.23
N ARG A 24 5.54 -19.46 -5.16
CA ARG A 24 6.06 -19.42 -6.54
C ARG A 24 5.40 -18.34 -7.39
N ALA A 25 4.14 -18.03 -7.15
CA ALA A 25 3.32 -17.26 -8.09
C ALA A 25 2.36 -16.33 -7.36
N TRP A 26 2.28 -15.08 -7.82
CA TRP A 26 1.31 -14.11 -7.34
C TRP A 26 -0.09 -14.45 -7.88
N ASP A 27 -0.76 -15.41 -7.23
CA ASP A 27 -2.00 -16.04 -7.69
C ASP A 27 -3.11 -16.08 -6.62
N ARG A 28 -2.93 -15.35 -5.51
CA ARG A 28 -3.84 -15.27 -4.34
C ARG A 28 -3.94 -16.57 -3.55
N ARG A 29 -3.08 -17.57 -3.79
CA ARG A 29 -2.95 -18.76 -2.93
C ARG A 29 -1.91 -18.47 -1.85
N THR A 30 -2.35 -17.77 -0.82
CA THR A 30 -1.46 -17.30 0.23
C THR A 30 -1.22 -18.33 1.32
N ILE A 31 -0.09 -18.19 2.02
CA ILE A 31 0.13 -18.82 3.31
C ILE A 31 -0.85 -18.21 4.33
N ASP A 32 -1.72 -19.05 4.89
CA ASP A 32 -2.83 -18.65 5.78
C ASP A 32 -2.94 -19.53 7.04
N GLY A 33 -1.97 -20.42 7.25
CA GLY A 33 -1.98 -21.43 8.30
C GLY A 33 -1.60 -20.94 9.70
N PHE A 34 -1.48 -19.62 9.90
CA PHE A 34 -1.17 -19.01 11.20
C PHE A 34 -2.44 -18.78 12.03
N ARG A 35 -2.29 -18.80 13.36
CA ARG A 35 -3.43 -18.59 14.26
C ARG A 35 -3.75 -17.10 14.40
N ARG A 36 -4.90 -16.69 13.85
CA ARG A 36 -5.46 -15.34 14.06
C ARG A 36 -5.88 -15.12 15.50
N LEU A 37 -5.69 -13.92 16.00
CA LEU A 37 -6.18 -13.51 17.32
C LEU A 37 -7.57 -12.89 17.13
N GLY A 38 -8.62 -13.72 17.07
CA GLY A 38 -9.96 -13.28 16.67
C GLY A 38 -10.60 -12.15 17.50
N ALA A 39 -10.04 -11.79 18.66
CA ALA A 39 -10.44 -10.61 19.42
C ALA A 39 -9.94 -9.28 18.80
N TRP A 40 -8.94 -9.34 17.92
CA TRP A 40 -8.30 -8.18 17.28
C TRP A 40 -8.05 -8.48 15.80
N ILE A 41 -8.94 -8.00 14.93
CA ILE A 41 -8.78 -8.06 13.46
C ILE A 41 -7.41 -7.47 13.07
N GLY A 42 -6.70 -8.16 12.17
CA GLY A 42 -5.38 -7.76 11.71
C GLY A 42 -4.23 -8.25 12.61
N TYR A 43 -4.53 -9.00 13.67
CA TYR A 43 -3.54 -9.60 14.57
C TYR A 43 -3.56 -11.13 14.51
N ALA A 44 -2.37 -11.72 14.59
CA ALA A 44 -2.15 -13.15 14.67
C ALA A 44 -1.14 -13.49 15.79
N GLU A 45 -0.92 -14.77 16.05
CA GLU A 45 0.34 -15.21 16.66
C GLU A 45 1.53 -14.85 15.77
N GLU A 46 2.74 -14.92 16.32
CA GLU A 46 3.93 -14.70 15.51
C GLU A 46 3.99 -15.75 14.39
N HIS A 47 4.06 -15.27 13.16
CA HIS A 47 4.17 -16.08 11.95
C HIS A 47 5.11 -15.39 10.97
N GLY A 48 5.35 -16.04 9.84
CA GLY A 48 6.34 -15.58 8.88
C GLY A 48 6.76 -16.64 7.89
N ILE A 49 7.76 -16.28 7.10
CA ILE A 49 8.37 -17.12 6.07
C ILE A 49 9.88 -17.15 6.25
N VAL A 50 10.48 -18.31 6.03
CA VAL A 50 11.92 -18.52 5.92
C VAL A 50 12.21 -18.86 4.47
N LEU A 51 13.09 -18.10 3.84
CA LEU A 51 13.48 -18.21 2.44
C LEU A 51 14.94 -18.67 2.38
N ASP A 52 15.16 -19.93 2.02
CA ASP A 52 16.49 -20.50 1.82
C ASP A 52 16.86 -20.42 0.34
N PHE A 53 17.84 -19.59 0.01
CA PHE A 53 18.35 -19.43 -1.35
C PHE A 53 19.53 -20.36 -1.66
N GLY A 54 19.97 -21.18 -0.70
CA GLY A 54 21.15 -22.03 -0.86
C GLY A 54 22.35 -21.19 -1.31
N ASP A 55 23.04 -21.66 -2.35
CA ASP A 55 24.17 -20.97 -2.97
C ASP A 55 23.77 -20.06 -4.15
N ARG A 56 22.48 -19.91 -4.46
CA ARG A 56 22.01 -19.20 -5.68
C ARG A 56 22.37 -17.72 -5.72
N LEU A 57 22.62 -17.14 -4.54
CA LEU A 57 23.03 -15.76 -4.35
C LEU A 57 24.56 -15.61 -4.17
N SER A 58 25.33 -16.69 -4.11
CA SER A 58 26.76 -16.69 -3.78
C SER A 58 27.66 -15.91 -4.75
N ARG A 59 27.22 -15.76 -6.00
CA ARG A 59 27.97 -15.01 -7.03
C ARG A 59 27.82 -13.49 -6.91
N PHE A 60 26.90 -13.00 -6.09
CA PHE A 60 26.66 -11.56 -5.95
C PHE A 60 27.48 -10.98 -4.79
N GLY A 61 27.91 -9.75 -4.98
CA GLY A 61 28.73 -9.00 -4.03
C GLY A 61 28.09 -7.68 -3.59
N PRO A 62 28.87 -6.84 -2.89
CA PRO A 62 28.42 -5.56 -2.33
C PRO A 62 27.83 -4.57 -3.35
N GLU A 63 28.28 -4.63 -4.60
CA GLU A 63 27.88 -3.71 -5.68
C GLU A 63 26.68 -4.22 -6.48
N ASP A 64 26.17 -5.42 -6.20
CA ASP A 64 25.03 -5.98 -6.93
C ASP A 64 23.71 -5.48 -6.37
N HIS A 65 22.87 -4.96 -7.27
CA HIS A 65 21.58 -4.39 -6.92
C HIS A 65 20.53 -5.49 -6.80
N LEU A 66 20.35 -5.99 -5.58
CA LEU A 66 19.42 -7.07 -5.26
C LEU A 66 18.20 -6.51 -4.54
N VAL A 67 17.01 -6.84 -5.05
CA VAL A 67 15.73 -6.36 -4.49
C VAL A 67 14.91 -7.57 -4.07
N LEU A 68 14.56 -7.67 -2.79
CA LEU A 68 13.59 -8.65 -2.32
C LEU A 68 12.19 -8.23 -2.77
N CYS A 69 11.51 -9.11 -3.48
CA CYS A 69 10.16 -8.92 -3.98
C CYS A 69 9.21 -9.86 -3.22
N LEU A 70 8.21 -9.28 -2.56
CA LEU A 70 7.21 -9.99 -1.75
C LEU A 70 5.82 -9.62 -2.23
N ALA A 71 5.09 -10.59 -2.77
CA ALA A 71 3.69 -10.43 -3.13
C ALA A 71 2.78 -11.01 -2.05
N GLY A 72 1.68 -10.32 -1.81
CA GLY A 72 0.70 -10.70 -0.81
C GLY A 72 -0.30 -9.60 -0.54
N TRP A 73 -0.95 -9.70 0.60
CA TRP A 73 -1.88 -8.71 1.14
C TRP A 73 -1.88 -8.75 2.68
N VAL A 74 -2.48 -7.75 3.30
CA VAL A 74 -2.61 -7.66 4.76
C VAL A 74 -4.06 -7.41 5.15
N GLU A 75 -4.52 -8.04 6.24
CA GLU A 75 -5.73 -7.59 6.92
C GLU A 75 -5.35 -6.48 7.91
N TYR A 76 -5.91 -5.28 7.72
CA TYR A 76 -5.53 -4.12 8.51
C TYR A 76 -6.27 -4.09 9.85
N PRO A 77 -5.57 -3.83 10.98
CA PRO A 77 -6.25 -3.45 12.19
C PRO A 77 -6.76 -2.00 12.09
N TYR A 78 -7.97 -1.76 12.58
CA TYR A 78 -8.58 -0.42 12.64
C TYR A 78 -8.27 0.30 13.95
N SER A 79 -8.53 1.61 14.03
CA SER A 79 -8.22 2.43 15.22
C SER A 79 -8.83 1.85 16.50
N GLN A 80 -10.10 1.43 16.48
CA GLN A 80 -10.75 0.80 17.63
C GLN A 80 -10.07 -0.52 18.05
N THR A 81 -9.63 -1.32 17.07
CA THR A 81 -8.98 -2.60 17.31
C THR A 81 -7.59 -2.41 17.91
N ASN A 82 -6.83 -1.47 17.37
CA ASN A 82 -5.52 -1.09 17.89
C ASN A 82 -5.63 -0.57 19.33
N TYR A 83 -6.64 0.26 19.63
CA TYR A 83 -6.91 0.74 20.98
C TYR A 83 -7.24 -0.41 21.95
N ALA A 84 -8.12 -1.32 21.55
CA ALA A 84 -8.50 -2.48 22.35
C ALA A 84 -7.30 -3.42 22.62
N ALA A 85 -6.49 -3.69 21.59
CA ALA A 85 -5.28 -4.50 21.71
C ALA A 85 -4.26 -3.86 22.66
N ALA A 86 -3.99 -2.56 22.49
CA ALA A 86 -3.07 -1.82 23.36
C ALA A 86 -3.53 -1.81 24.83
N THR A 87 -4.83 -1.62 25.07
CA THR A 87 -5.42 -1.68 26.42
C THR A 87 -5.27 -3.05 27.06
N ALA A 88 -5.32 -4.11 26.25
CA ALA A 88 -5.10 -5.48 26.69
C ALA A 88 -3.60 -5.88 26.78
N GLY A 89 -2.67 -4.96 26.49
CA GLY A 89 -1.23 -5.24 26.47
C GLY A 89 -0.75 -6.06 25.26
N VAL A 90 -1.59 -6.23 24.24
CA VAL A 90 -1.25 -6.92 22.99
C VAL A 90 -0.60 -5.93 22.03
N LYS A 91 0.67 -6.15 21.70
CA LYS A 91 1.43 -5.29 20.79
C LYS A 91 1.38 -5.80 19.36
N LEU A 92 1.06 -4.91 18.42
CA LEU A 92 1.27 -5.18 17.00
C LEU A 92 2.77 -5.06 16.70
N ARG A 93 3.29 -5.98 15.91
CA ARG A 93 4.69 -6.09 15.53
C ARG A 93 4.75 -6.05 14.00
N PRO A 94 5.19 -4.94 13.40
CA PRO A 94 5.43 -4.90 11.96
C PRO A 94 6.45 -5.97 11.57
N PRO A 95 6.53 -6.34 10.29
CA PRO A 95 7.50 -7.32 9.86
C PRO A 95 8.92 -6.90 10.18
N VAL A 96 9.76 -7.88 10.50
CA VAL A 96 11.20 -7.72 10.62
C VAL A 96 11.84 -8.70 9.65
N LEU A 97 12.76 -8.22 8.82
CA LEU A 97 13.56 -9.07 7.96
C LEU A 97 14.90 -9.36 8.63
N GLU A 98 15.19 -10.64 8.78
CA GLU A 98 16.39 -11.15 9.41
C GLU A 98 17.15 -12.04 8.44
N ARG A 99 18.47 -12.13 8.62
CA ARG A 99 19.34 -13.05 7.91
C ARG A 99 19.95 -14.04 8.91
N LEU A 100 20.05 -15.30 8.52
CA LEU A 100 20.77 -16.31 9.30
C LEU A 100 22.28 -16.10 9.16
N ARG A 101 22.98 -16.04 10.30
CA ARG A 101 24.44 -16.00 10.39
C ARG A 101 25.04 -17.41 10.35
N ASP A 102 26.34 -17.47 10.06
CA ASP A 102 27.11 -18.73 10.05
C ASP A 102 27.13 -19.43 11.42
N ASP A 103 26.96 -18.69 12.52
CA ASP A 103 26.86 -19.22 13.88
C ASP A 103 25.46 -19.74 14.25
N GLY A 104 24.50 -19.67 13.31
CA GLY A 104 23.11 -20.11 13.49
C GLY A 104 22.20 -19.09 14.16
N THR A 105 22.68 -17.89 14.48
CA THR A 105 21.85 -16.80 15.03
C THR A 105 21.19 -15.96 13.94
N TRP A 106 20.11 -15.26 14.28
CA TRP A 106 19.38 -14.39 13.37
C TRP A 106 19.78 -12.92 13.58
N GLU A 107 20.14 -12.24 12.50
CA GLU A 107 20.48 -10.82 12.48
C GLU A 107 19.40 -10.00 11.76
N PRO A 108 18.80 -8.99 12.41
CA PRO A 108 17.95 -8.02 11.70
C PRO A 108 18.76 -7.27 10.64
N ILE A 109 18.30 -7.35 9.39
CA ILE A 109 18.86 -6.57 8.27
C ILE A 109 17.90 -5.47 7.82
N ALA A 110 16.61 -5.56 8.17
CA ALA A 110 15.66 -4.46 8.11
C ALA A 110 14.61 -4.58 9.22
N GLU A 111 14.51 -3.58 10.09
CA GLU A 111 13.55 -3.55 11.22
C GLU A 111 12.12 -3.19 10.78
N ASP A 112 11.97 -2.51 9.63
CA ASP A 112 10.68 -2.20 9.01
C ASP A 112 10.84 -2.31 7.48
N PRO A 113 10.85 -3.53 6.92
CA PRO A 113 10.98 -3.78 5.48
C PRO A 113 9.72 -3.39 4.70
N GLY A 114 8.67 -2.90 5.38
CA GLY A 114 7.34 -2.74 4.84
C GLY A 114 6.58 -4.06 4.66
N TYR A 115 5.36 -3.97 4.14
CA TYR A 115 4.45 -5.08 3.87
C TYR A 115 3.47 -4.70 2.75
N PRO A 116 2.77 -5.67 2.13
CA PRO A 116 1.77 -5.38 1.11
C PRO A 116 0.58 -4.64 1.70
N ALA A 117 -0.11 -3.86 0.87
CA ALA A 117 -1.36 -3.21 1.29
C ALA A 117 -2.54 -4.21 1.35
N GLY A 118 -3.75 -3.71 1.62
CA GLY A 118 -4.93 -4.56 1.85
C GLY A 118 -5.46 -5.32 0.62
N LEU A 119 -5.05 -4.90 -0.58
CA LEU A 119 -5.26 -5.65 -1.82
C LEU A 119 -3.98 -6.37 -2.21
N PRO A 120 -4.03 -7.35 -3.14
CA PRO A 120 -2.83 -8.00 -3.62
C PRO A 120 -1.88 -6.94 -4.19
N ARG A 121 -0.68 -6.89 -3.65
CA ARG A 121 0.38 -5.96 -4.03
C ARG A 121 1.72 -6.67 -4.00
N LEU A 122 2.62 -6.23 -4.88
CA LEU A 122 4.04 -6.55 -4.82
C LEU A 122 4.75 -5.43 -4.06
N THR A 123 5.35 -5.77 -2.93
CA THR A 123 6.24 -4.90 -2.16
C THR A 123 7.69 -5.23 -2.52
N THR A 124 8.53 -4.20 -2.60
CA THR A 124 9.94 -4.35 -2.94
C THR A 124 10.81 -3.72 -1.87
N LEU A 125 11.86 -4.44 -1.46
CA LEU A 125 12.87 -3.96 -0.52
C LEU A 125 14.24 -4.04 -1.18
N ASP A 126 14.93 -2.90 -1.25
CA ASP A 126 16.30 -2.83 -1.75
C ASP A 126 17.26 -3.42 -0.69
N LEU A 127 17.95 -4.48 -1.07
CA LEU A 127 18.94 -5.19 -0.27
C LEU A 127 20.31 -5.19 -0.95
N THR A 128 20.58 -4.16 -1.76
CA THR A 128 21.87 -3.95 -2.44
C THR A 128 23.02 -4.12 -1.44
N GLY A 129 23.94 -5.01 -1.78
CA GLY A 129 25.11 -5.36 -0.99
C GLY A 129 24.88 -6.15 0.31
N GLN A 130 23.63 -6.43 0.69
CA GLN A 130 23.31 -7.16 1.93
C GLN A 130 23.22 -8.68 1.75
N LEU A 131 22.98 -9.15 0.52
CA LEU A 131 22.79 -10.56 0.19
C LEU A 131 24.02 -11.15 -0.51
N HIS A 132 25.07 -11.46 0.27
CA HIS A 132 26.34 -12.01 -0.22
C HIS A 132 26.82 -13.19 0.65
N GLY A 133 27.75 -14.00 0.14
CA GLY A 133 28.33 -15.14 0.87
C GLY A 133 27.85 -16.51 0.35
N PRO A 134 28.39 -17.62 0.88
CA PRO A 134 28.18 -18.95 0.29
C PRO A 134 26.75 -19.47 0.47
N HIS A 135 26.05 -19.03 1.52
CA HIS A 135 24.67 -19.37 1.81
C HIS A 135 23.87 -18.13 2.21
N CYS A 136 22.61 -18.07 1.80
CA CYS A 136 21.71 -16.98 2.15
C CYS A 136 20.34 -17.51 2.56
N VAL A 137 20.03 -17.36 3.85
CA VAL A 137 18.71 -17.68 4.41
C VAL A 137 18.14 -16.43 5.04
N LEU A 138 16.94 -16.04 4.61
CA LEU A 138 16.22 -14.89 5.12
C LEU A 138 14.99 -15.34 5.91
N ARG A 139 14.63 -14.61 6.96
CA ARG A 139 13.39 -14.81 7.71
C ARG A 139 12.64 -13.51 7.81
N LEU A 140 11.39 -13.52 7.40
CA LEU A 140 10.45 -12.44 7.65
C LEU A 140 9.49 -12.90 8.74
N ARG A 141 9.39 -12.17 9.85
CA ARG A 141 8.46 -12.50 10.96
C ARG A 141 7.64 -11.30 11.38
N THR A 142 6.39 -11.52 11.76
CA THR A 142 5.42 -10.51 12.18
C THR A 142 4.33 -11.15 13.03
N ASN A 143 3.49 -10.34 13.66
CA ASN A 143 2.18 -10.80 14.16
C ASN A 143 1.01 -10.03 13.54
N MET A 144 1.27 -9.23 12.49
CA MET A 144 0.23 -8.68 11.62
C MET A 144 -0.34 -9.81 10.76
N GLU A 145 -1.62 -9.78 10.44
CA GLU A 145 -2.24 -10.74 9.51
C GLU A 145 -1.78 -10.50 8.05
N CYS A 146 -0.53 -10.83 7.76
CA CYS A 146 0.08 -10.76 6.42
C CYS A 146 -0.01 -12.12 5.72
N TYR A 147 -0.48 -12.11 4.49
CA TYR A 147 -0.71 -13.30 3.68
C TYR A 147 0.18 -13.23 2.43
N TRP A 148 1.11 -14.17 2.29
CA TRP A 148 2.14 -14.16 1.23
C TRP A 148 1.87 -15.24 0.19
N ASP A 149 1.97 -14.92 -1.09
CA ASP A 149 1.84 -15.86 -2.23
C ASP A 149 3.02 -15.77 -3.22
N GLN A 150 3.92 -14.81 -3.07
CA GLN A 150 5.16 -14.81 -3.85
C GLN A 150 6.34 -14.22 -3.09
N ALA A 151 7.50 -14.86 -3.20
CA ALA A 151 8.75 -14.32 -2.67
C ALA A 151 9.95 -14.69 -3.56
N PHE A 152 10.71 -13.69 -4.00
CA PHE A 152 11.92 -13.90 -4.79
C PHE A 152 12.88 -12.71 -4.69
N VAL A 153 14.15 -12.91 -5.07
CA VAL A 153 15.12 -11.81 -5.23
C VAL A 153 15.21 -11.43 -6.71
N ALA A 154 14.88 -10.19 -7.03
CA ALA A 154 15.13 -9.59 -8.33
C ALA A 154 16.56 -9.04 -8.40
N VAL A 155 17.25 -9.33 -9.51
CA VAL A 155 18.51 -8.64 -9.84
C VAL A 155 18.15 -7.41 -10.66
N ALA A 156 18.24 -6.24 -10.03
CA ALA A 156 17.94 -4.99 -10.68
C ALA A 156 19.04 -4.65 -11.70
N GLU A 157 18.63 -4.23 -12.89
CA GLU A 157 19.54 -3.80 -13.95
C GLU A 157 19.72 -2.28 -13.88
N PRO A 158 20.94 -1.78 -13.59
CA PRO A 158 21.20 -0.34 -13.44
C PRO A 158 20.92 0.46 -14.71
N ASP A 159 21.10 -0.15 -15.89
CA ASP A 159 20.89 0.47 -17.20
C ASP A 159 19.91 -0.34 -18.07
N ALA A 160 18.71 -0.60 -17.56
CA ALA A 160 17.67 -1.31 -18.30
C ALA A 160 17.12 -0.53 -19.52
N GLY A 161 17.72 0.62 -19.90
CA GLY A 161 17.28 1.44 -21.02
C GLY A 161 15.86 1.99 -20.89
N VAL A 162 15.33 2.12 -19.67
CA VAL A 162 13.94 2.53 -19.44
C VAL A 162 13.72 3.95 -19.95
N ARG A 163 12.70 4.13 -20.81
CA ARG A 163 12.27 5.44 -21.31
C ARG A 163 11.00 5.86 -20.58
N THR A 164 11.05 7.01 -19.92
CA THR A 164 9.93 7.56 -19.16
C THR A 164 9.35 8.78 -19.86
N THR A 165 8.05 8.72 -20.20
CA THR A 165 7.27 9.86 -20.66
C THR A 165 6.30 10.25 -19.56
N ARG A 166 6.44 11.47 -19.02
CA ARG A 166 5.51 11.99 -18.01
C ARG A 166 4.36 12.69 -18.73
N LEU A 167 3.14 12.31 -18.38
CA LEU A 167 1.91 12.92 -18.88
C LEU A 167 1.26 13.69 -17.74
N ALA A 168 0.94 14.96 -17.97
CA ALA A 168 0.06 15.70 -17.08
C ALA A 168 -1.38 15.20 -17.25
N VAL A 169 -2.18 15.30 -16.18
CA VAL A 169 -3.62 15.08 -16.25
C VAL A 169 -4.21 16.10 -17.24
N SER A 170 -4.88 15.61 -18.28
CA SER A 170 -5.46 16.47 -19.33
C SER A 170 -6.90 16.86 -19.02
N ARG A 171 -7.67 15.93 -18.44
CA ARG A 171 -9.02 16.14 -17.91
C ARG A 171 -9.18 15.32 -16.63
N ALA A 172 -9.91 15.88 -15.67
CA ALA A 172 -10.31 15.16 -14.47
C ALA A 172 -11.73 15.59 -14.08
N SER A 173 -12.65 14.64 -14.05
CA SER A 173 -14.03 14.90 -13.65
C SER A 173 -14.34 14.12 -12.38
N LEU A 174 -14.63 14.84 -11.30
CA LEU A 174 -15.11 14.27 -10.05
C LEU A 174 -16.63 14.09 -10.11
N GLY A 175 -17.11 12.91 -9.72
CA GLY A 175 -18.53 12.62 -9.60
C GLY A 175 -18.82 11.54 -8.56
N TYR A 176 -20.10 11.25 -8.35
CA TYR A 176 -20.53 10.12 -7.55
C TYR A 176 -20.58 8.83 -8.38
N ARG A 177 -19.99 7.75 -7.88
CA ARG A 177 -20.05 6.42 -8.49
C ARG A 177 -20.77 5.40 -7.60
N GLY A 178 -20.68 5.56 -6.29
CA GLY A 178 -21.09 4.56 -5.30
C GLY A 178 -19.95 3.64 -4.89
N TYR A 179 -20.27 2.59 -4.13
CA TYR A 179 -19.26 1.63 -3.68
C TYR A 179 -19.10 0.52 -4.73
N ILE A 180 -17.90 0.38 -5.28
CA ILE A 180 -17.62 -0.62 -6.31
C ILE A 180 -17.82 -2.01 -5.73
N ARG A 181 -18.50 -2.88 -6.48
CA ARG A 181 -18.80 -4.25 -6.04
C ARG A 181 -17.52 -5.01 -5.71
N GLU A 182 -17.52 -5.59 -4.52
CA GLU A 182 -16.50 -6.55 -4.13
C GLU A 182 -16.82 -7.93 -4.70
N VAL A 183 -15.80 -8.60 -5.23
CA VAL A 183 -15.91 -9.92 -5.85
C VAL A 183 -14.77 -10.81 -5.41
N SER A 184 -15.01 -12.12 -5.38
CA SER A 184 -13.95 -13.11 -5.31
C SER A 184 -14.08 -14.08 -6.48
N PRO A 185 -13.36 -13.83 -7.60
CA PRO A 185 -13.49 -14.64 -8.80
C PRO A 185 -13.15 -16.13 -8.59
N ASP A 186 -12.40 -16.44 -7.54
CA ASP A 186 -11.84 -17.75 -7.24
C ASP A 186 -12.19 -18.24 -5.82
N GLY A 187 -13.06 -17.52 -5.10
CA GLY A 187 -13.48 -17.84 -3.74
C GLY A 187 -12.45 -17.54 -2.64
N ARG A 188 -11.34 -16.89 -2.95
CA ARG A 188 -10.26 -16.55 -1.97
C ARG A 188 -10.34 -15.11 -1.48
N LEU A 189 -9.57 -14.81 -0.45
CA LEU A 189 -9.30 -13.45 0.01
C LEU A 189 -7.96 -12.92 -0.56
N PRO A 190 -7.74 -11.60 -0.58
CA PRO A 190 -8.72 -10.55 -0.27
C PRO A 190 -9.75 -10.46 -1.40
N LEU A 191 -10.87 -9.79 -1.16
CA LEU A 191 -11.82 -9.48 -2.24
C LEU A 191 -11.16 -8.53 -3.25
N LEU A 192 -11.58 -8.64 -4.51
CA LEU A 192 -11.23 -7.76 -5.60
C LEU A 192 -12.44 -6.88 -5.94
N TYR A 193 -12.32 -6.01 -6.94
CA TYR A 193 -13.38 -5.09 -7.33
C TYR A 193 -13.80 -5.30 -8.78
N ASP A 194 -15.11 -5.39 -9.01
CA ASP A 194 -15.72 -5.34 -10.34
C ASP A 194 -16.19 -3.91 -10.63
N TYR A 195 -15.37 -3.19 -11.41
CA TYR A 195 -15.55 -1.76 -11.70
C TYR A 195 -16.90 -1.42 -12.34
N ASP A 196 -17.48 -2.35 -13.12
CA ASP A 196 -18.71 -2.08 -13.87
C ASP A 196 -19.95 -2.06 -12.96
N HIS A 197 -19.86 -2.65 -11.78
CA HIS A 197 -20.95 -2.75 -10.82
C HIS A 197 -20.69 -1.92 -9.56
N ALA A 198 -21.75 -1.29 -9.05
CA ALA A 198 -21.74 -0.64 -7.75
C ALA A 198 -22.85 -1.25 -6.88
N ASP A 199 -22.53 -1.52 -5.62
CA ASP A 199 -23.46 -2.04 -4.64
C ASP A 199 -23.82 -0.97 -3.60
N PRO A 200 -25.03 -1.03 -3.00
CA PRO A 200 -25.35 -0.24 -1.83
C PRO A 200 -24.42 -0.63 -0.67
N ALA A 201 -23.74 0.36 -0.07
CA ALA A 201 -22.88 0.15 1.08
C ALA A 201 -23.21 1.14 2.19
N PRO A 202 -23.16 0.72 3.48
CA PRO A 202 -23.28 1.63 4.61
C PRO A 202 -21.99 2.44 4.75
N LEU A 203 -21.88 3.52 3.99
CA LEU A 203 -20.72 4.39 4.02
C LEU A 203 -20.70 5.24 5.29
N ALA A 204 -19.52 5.34 5.91
CA ALA A 204 -19.33 6.18 7.08
C ALA A 204 -19.64 7.65 6.76
N ARG A 205 -20.29 8.36 7.70
CA ARG A 205 -20.75 9.72 7.50
C ARG A 205 -19.85 10.72 8.22
N LEU A 206 -19.20 11.57 7.43
CA LEU A 206 -18.34 12.66 7.89
C LEU A 206 -19.04 14.00 7.60
N ALA A 207 -18.98 14.95 8.53
CA ALA A 207 -19.51 16.30 8.32
C ALA A 207 -18.42 17.27 7.81
N GLY A 208 -18.77 18.14 6.86
CA GLY A 208 -17.89 19.22 6.41
C GLY A 208 -17.97 19.49 4.91
N HIS A 209 -16.85 19.95 4.35
CA HIS A 209 -16.77 20.42 2.97
C HIS A 209 -15.92 19.49 2.10
N LEU A 210 -16.57 18.86 1.13
CA LEU A 210 -15.94 18.08 0.07
C LEU A 210 -15.73 18.92 -1.18
N THR A 211 -14.89 18.43 -2.09
CA THR A 211 -14.74 19.06 -3.41
C THR A 211 -16.05 18.95 -4.21
N ARG A 212 -16.39 20.03 -4.93
CA ARG A 212 -17.52 20.09 -5.86
C ARG A 212 -17.36 19.06 -6.98
N TYR A 213 -18.48 18.56 -7.51
CA TYR A 213 -18.46 17.73 -8.70
C TYR A 213 -18.12 18.52 -9.97
N GLY A 214 -17.68 17.79 -11.00
CA GLY A 214 -17.25 18.33 -12.28
C GLY A 214 -15.73 18.45 -12.38
N ASP A 215 -15.26 19.46 -13.12
CA ASP A 215 -13.84 19.61 -13.42
C ASP A 215 -12.99 19.92 -12.19
N VAL A 216 -12.04 19.04 -11.93
CA VAL A 216 -11.04 19.12 -10.85
C VAL A 216 -9.61 19.00 -11.37
N ALA A 217 -9.39 19.03 -12.70
CA ALA A 217 -8.05 18.92 -13.27
C ALA A 217 -7.04 19.92 -12.66
N PRO A 218 -7.40 21.19 -12.38
CA PRO A 218 -6.47 22.14 -11.77
C PRO A 218 -5.96 21.74 -10.38
N LEU A 219 -6.67 20.87 -9.65
CA LEU A 219 -6.23 20.36 -8.34
C LEU A 219 -5.27 19.16 -8.44
N LEU A 220 -5.09 18.59 -9.64
CA LEU A 220 -4.39 17.32 -9.85
C LEU A 220 -3.14 17.45 -10.73
N THR A 221 -2.75 18.69 -11.06
CA THR A 221 -1.55 18.97 -11.86
C THR A 221 -0.30 19.23 -11.02
N ALA A 222 -0.46 19.40 -9.71
CA ALA A 222 0.64 19.75 -8.82
C ALA A 222 0.55 19.03 -7.48
N ASP A 223 1.73 18.87 -6.91
CA ASP A 223 2.00 18.39 -5.57
C ASP A 223 1.95 19.59 -4.62
N ASP A 224 0.77 20.13 -4.31
CA ASP A 224 0.62 21.30 -3.42
C ASP A 224 -0.36 21.03 -2.27
N ASP A 225 -0.82 22.09 -1.59
CA ASP A 225 -1.74 21.98 -0.46
C ASP A 225 -3.22 22.19 -0.88
N GLN A 226 -3.55 22.24 -2.17
CA GLN A 226 -4.92 22.32 -2.68
C GLN A 226 -5.43 20.92 -3.02
N LEU A 227 -6.22 20.34 -2.11
CA LEU A 227 -6.61 18.94 -2.19
C LEU A 227 -7.89 18.76 -3.01
N CYS A 228 -7.96 17.71 -3.83
CA CYS A 228 -9.24 17.16 -4.24
C CYS A 228 -9.75 16.26 -3.10
N VAL A 229 -10.66 16.80 -2.28
CA VAL A 229 -11.20 16.12 -1.10
C VAL A 229 -12.40 15.27 -1.51
N LEU A 230 -12.16 13.96 -1.51
CA LEU A 230 -13.14 12.94 -1.84
C LEU A 230 -13.90 12.49 -0.60
N GLY A 231 -15.21 12.28 -0.78
CA GLY A 231 -16.08 11.63 0.17
C GLY A 231 -16.38 10.19 -0.23
N PRO A 232 -17.14 9.47 0.60
CA PRO A 232 -17.50 8.09 0.33
C PRO A 232 -18.28 7.93 -0.98
N GLY A 233 -17.84 7.00 -1.83
CA GLY A 233 -18.49 6.69 -3.11
C GLY A 233 -18.19 7.67 -4.24
N ASP A 234 -17.33 8.67 -4.02
CA ASP A 234 -16.85 9.54 -5.08
C ASP A 234 -15.79 8.84 -5.95
N GLU A 235 -15.70 9.30 -7.20
CA GLU A 235 -14.69 8.88 -8.16
C GLU A 235 -14.17 10.08 -8.95
N ILE A 236 -12.87 10.09 -9.24
CA ILE A 236 -12.30 10.98 -10.25
C ILE A 236 -11.99 10.16 -11.50
N ARG A 237 -12.66 10.48 -12.61
CA ARG A 237 -12.27 9.99 -13.93
C ARG A 237 -11.11 10.82 -14.45
N LEU A 238 -9.93 10.21 -14.57
CA LEU A 238 -8.71 10.82 -15.08
C LEU A 238 -8.50 10.49 -16.57
N GLU A 239 -8.11 11.49 -17.35
CA GLU A 239 -7.74 11.29 -18.75
C GLU A 239 -6.39 11.95 -19.05
N PHE A 240 -5.55 11.25 -19.82
CA PHE A 240 -4.21 11.68 -20.18
C PHE A 240 -4.10 11.80 -21.70
N ASP A 241 -3.46 12.86 -22.19
CA ASP A 241 -3.20 13.02 -23.61
C ASP A 241 -2.06 12.09 -24.04
N ALA A 242 -2.38 11.11 -24.89
CA ALA A 242 -1.41 10.14 -25.37
C ALA A 242 -0.59 10.63 -26.58
N ARG A 243 -0.94 11.77 -27.20
CA ARG A 243 -0.23 12.29 -28.38
C ARG A 243 1.29 12.51 -28.16
N PRO A 244 1.76 12.97 -26.98
CA PRO A 244 3.19 13.11 -26.71
C PRO A 244 3.93 11.79 -26.47
N VAL A 245 3.20 10.66 -26.37
CA VAL A 245 3.81 9.35 -26.13
C VAL A 245 4.42 8.83 -27.43
N PRO A 246 5.74 8.55 -27.48
CA PRO A 246 6.38 8.05 -28.69
C PRO A 246 5.85 6.66 -29.08
N PRO A 247 5.95 6.27 -30.38
CA PRO A 247 5.66 4.89 -30.79
C PRO A 247 6.57 3.92 -30.03
N LEU A 248 6.06 2.72 -29.73
CA LEU A 248 6.80 1.70 -29.02
C LEU A 248 7.84 1.07 -29.96
N PRO A 249 9.15 1.10 -29.65
CA PRO A 249 10.14 0.44 -30.48
C PRO A 249 9.93 -1.07 -30.55
N GLU A 250 10.41 -1.71 -31.62
CA GLU A 250 10.32 -3.16 -31.78
C GLU A 250 11.01 -3.89 -30.62
N GLY A 251 10.33 -4.92 -30.07
CA GLY A 251 10.82 -5.70 -28.92
C GLY A 251 10.67 -5.03 -27.56
N TRP A 252 10.10 -3.82 -27.47
CA TRP A 252 9.86 -3.13 -26.21
C TRP A 252 8.45 -3.42 -25.69
N THR A 253 8.28 -3.33 -24.38
CA THR A 253 6.98 -3.32 -23.70
C THR A 253 6.72 -1.96 -23.06
N ARG A 254 5.45 -1.67 -22.75
CA ARG A 254 5.03 -0.43 -22.10
C ARG A 254 4.30 -0.74 -20.81
N ALA A 255 4.74 -0.13 -19.73
CA ALA A 255 4.02 -0.09 -18.46
C ALA A 255 3.44 1.31 -18.24
N TYR A 256 2.29 1.38 -17.59
CA TYR A 256 1.68 2.63 -17.14
C TYR A 256 1.78 2.70 -15.63
N VAL A 257 2.25 3.84 -15.12
CA VAL A 257 2.37 4.09 -13.68
C VAL A 257 1.59 5.35 -13.35
N LEU A 258 0.54 5.20 -12.54
CA LEU A 258 -0.18 6.33 -11.97
C LEU A 258 0.55 6.76 -10.69
N ARG A 259 1.06 7.98 -10.68
CA ARG A 259 1.59 8.61 -9.45
C ARG A 259 0.49 9.45 -8.82
N ALA A 260 0.01 9.03 -7.67
CA ALA A 260 -0.91 9.79 -6.84
C ALA A 260 -0.23 10.19 -5.53
N ILE A 261 -0.56 11.37 -5.02
CA ILE A 261 -0.20 11.84 -3.68
C ILE A 261 -1.48 12.31 -3.01
N GLY A 262 -1.65 11.91 -1.77
CA GLY A 262 -2.81 12.29 -1.01
C GLY A 262 -2.69 11.85 0.44
N TYR A 263 -3.76 12.10 1.17
CA TYR A 263 -3.93 11.72 2.55
C TYR A 263 -5.18 10.86 2.64
N CYS A 264 -5.17 9.88 3.53
CA CYS A 264 -6.34 9.09 3.87
C CYS A 264 -6.76 9.45 5.30
N LYS A 265 -8.05 9.67 5.51
CA LYS A 265 -8.63 9.83 6.84
C LYS A 265 -9.68 8.75 7.03
N ASP A 266 -9.52 8.00 8.11
CA ASP A 266 -10.45 6.97 8.52
C ASP A 266 -11.62 7.58 9.31
N ALA A 267 -12.78 6.92 9.24
CA ALA A 267 -13.99 7.28 9.96
C ALA A 267 -14.31 6.30 11.10
N ASP A 268 -13.39 5.39 11.45
CA ASP A 268 -13.47 4.59 12.67
C ASP A 268 -13.69 5.48 13.91
N PRO A 269 -14.61 5.13 14.84
CA PRO A 269 -14.95 5.97 15.99
C PRO A 269 -13.77 6.37 16.90
N PHE A 270 -12.68 5.58 16.90
CA PHE A 270 -11.48 5.85 17.69
C PHE A 270 -10.43 6.65 16.91
N THR A 271 -10.68 6.96 15.64
CA THR A 271 -9.87 7.91 14.87
C THR A 271 -10.16 9.33 15.34
N ALA A 272 -9.12 10.12 15.58
CA ALA A 272 -9.29 11.52 15.99
C ALA A 272 -10.04 12.32 14.91
N ALA A 273 -11.04 13.09 15.35
CA ALA A 273 -11.97 13.82 14.50
C ALA A 273 -12.65 12.95 13.41
N SER A 274 -12.93 11.67 13.69
CA SER A 274 -13.58 10.71 12.77
C SER A 274 -14.97 11.11 12.27
N GLU A 275 -15.57 12.14 12.84
CA GLU A 275 -16.92 12.60 12.50
C GLU A 275 -16.91 13.78 11.53
N THR A 276 -15.75 14.33 11.20
CA THR A 276 -15.61 15.52 10.34
C THR A 276 -14.61 15.32 9.22
N ILE A 277 -14.81 16.00 8.09
CA ILE A 277 -13.83 16.04 6.99
C ILE A 277 -12.55 16.77 7.44
N GLY A 278 -12.73 17.87 8.18
CA GLY A 278 -11.61 18.65 8.72
C GLY A 278 -10.96 18.02 9.95
N PRO A 279 -9.81 18.56 10.39
CA PRO A 279 -8.99 19.53 9.67
C PRO A 279 -8.32 18.87 8.44
N LEU A 280 -8.17 19.62 7.35
CA LEU A 280 -7.45 19.13 6.17
C LEU A 280 -5.93 19.17 6.40
N PRO A 281 -5.19 18.14 5.97
CA PRO A 281 -3.74 18.12 6.07
C PRO A 281 -3.08 19.11 5.09
N TRP A 282 -1.82 19.45 5.36
CA TRP A 282 -0.96 20.22 4.46
C TRP A 282 0.50 19.79 4.64
N ARG A 283 1.36 20.05 3.66
CA ARG A 283 2.75 19.53 3.59
C ARG A 283 3.62 19.91 4.78
N ARG A 284 3.40 21.09 5.34
CA ARG A 284 4.14 21.63 6.48
C ARG A 284 3.36 21.50 7.80
N MET A 285 2.40 20.58 7.86
CA MET A 285 1.66 20.32 9.10
C MET A 285 2.58 19.70 10.15
N GLY A 286 2.35 20.07 11.41
CA GLY A 286 2.95 19.38 12.54
C GLY A 286 2.31 18.00 12.78
N PRO A 287 2.72 17.29 13.85
CA PRO A 287 2.07 16.06 14.27
C PRO A 287 0.56 16.25 14.48
N TYR A 288 -0.21 15.25 14.08
CA TYR A 288 -1.66 15.18 14.30
C TYR A 288 -1.95 14.25 15.50
N PRO A 289 -2.92 14.54 16.39
CA PRO A 289 -3.85 15.68 16.38
C PRO A 289 -3.13 17.01 16.57
N PHE A 290 -3.57 18.03 15.83
CA PHE A 290 -2.95 19.35 15.87
C PHE A 290 -3.12 19.99 17.25
N GLY A 291 -2.02 20.44 17.84
CA GLY A 291 -2.06 21.29 19.04
C GLY A 291 -2.64 22.69 18.74
N PRO A 292 -2.74 23.58 19.74
CA PRO A 292 -3.35 24.91 19.58
C PRO A 292 -2.74 25.77 18.46
N GLU A 293 -1.43 25.63 18.24
CA GLU A 293 -0.67 26.35 17.19
C GLU A 293 -0.74 25.67 15.81
N GLY A 294 -1.32 24.46 15.73
CA GLY A 294 -1.36 23.63 14.53
C GLY A 294 -2.50 24.03 13.61
N HIS A 295 -2.47 25.24 13.06
CA HIS A 295 -3.42 25.67 12.05
C HIS A 295 -2.75 25.89 10.69
N ARG A 296 -3.47 25.57 9.62
CA ARG A 296 -3.05 25.90 8.27
C ARG A 296 -3.14 27.43 8.07
N PRO A 297 -2.11 28.11 7.54
CA PRO A 297 -2.21 29.53 7.19
C PRO A 297 -3.33 29.80 6.18
N GLU A 298 -4.14 30.84 6.43
CA GLU A 298 -5.20 31.26 5.51
C GLU A 298 -4.74 32.37 4.55
N ASP A 299 -3.87 32.00 3.61
CA ASP A 299 -3.51 32.93 2.54
C ASP A 299 -4.64 33.12 1.52
N PRO A 300 -4.59 34.19 0.68
CA PRO A 300 -5.63 34.45 -0.32
C PRO A 300 -5.86 33.31 -1.32
N ALA A 301 -4.81 32.56 -1.69
CA ALA A 301 -4.92 31.43 -2.62
C ALA A 301 -5.66 30.25 -1.97
N TYR A 302 -5.37 29.93 -0.71
CA TYR A 302 -6.11 28.91 0.03
C TYR A 302 -7.59 29.26 0.18
N ARG A 303 -7.89 30.52 0.54
CA ARG A 303 -9.29 30.98 0.64
C ARG A 303 -10.02 30.92 -0.71
N ALA A 304 -9.33 31.24 -1.81
CA ALA A 304 -9.90 31.12 -3.16
C ALA A 304 -10.15 29.65 -3.53
N TYR A 305 -9.22 28.74 -3.22
CA TYR A 305 -9.40 27.30 -3.36
C TYR A 305 -10.63 26.80 -2.61
N LEU A 306 -10.79 27.16 -1.33
CA LEU A 306 -11.95 26.75 -0.53
C LEU A 306 -13.26 27.21 -1.14
N ARG A 307 -13.37 28.49 -1.53
CA ARG A 307 -14.58 29.05 -2.15
C ARG A 307 -14.90 28.43 -3.50
N THR A 308 -13.87 28.06 -4.26
CA THR A 308 -14.04 27.55 -5.62
C THR A 308 -14.37 26.06 -5.59
N TYR A 309 -13.61 25.27 -4.83
CA TYR A 309 -13.64 23.81 -4.89
C TYR A 309 -14.34 23.17 -3.70
N GLN A 310 -14.17 23.65 -2.46
CA GLN A 310 -14.69 22.99 -1.25
C GLN A 310 -16.13 23.42 -0.91
N THR A 311 -17.04 23.25 -1.86
CA THR A 311 -18.41 23.77 -1.77
C THR A 311 -19.48 22.71 -1.57
N ARG A 312 -19.16 21.41 -1.66
CA ARG A 312 -20.13 20.35 -1.39
C ARG A 312 -20.20 20.10 0.11
N ILE A 313 -21.27 20.58 0.73
CA ILE A 313 -21.54 20.40 2.16
C ILE A 313 -22.15 19.02 2.36
N VAL A 314 -21.56 18.26 3.27
CA VAL A 314 -22.10 17.00 3.76
C VAL A 314 -22.35 17.13 5.26
N ASP A 315 -23.56 16.79 5.69
CA ASP A 315 -23.93 16.73 7.09
C ASP A 315 -24.16 15.27 7.50
N ARG A 316 -24.06 14.97 8.79
CA ARG A 316 -24.34 13.61 9.30
C ARG A 316 -25.80 13.19 9.06
N LEU A 317 -26.70 14.15 8.93
CA LEU A 317 -28.15 13.95 8.92
C LEU A 317 -28.79 13.98 7.53
N SER A 318 -28.07 14.36 6.48
CA SER A 318 -28.62 14.36 5.12
C SER A 318 -28.80 12.92 4.65
N ALA A 319 -30.04 12.48 4.56
CA ALA A 319 -30.41 11.26 3.84
C ALA A 319 -31.08 11.73 2.57
N ASP A 320 -30.36 11.66 1.45
CA ASP A 320 -30.92 11.67 0.10
C ASP A 320 -29.99 10.87 -0.81
#